data_AF-A0A537D673-F1
#
_entry.id   AF-A0A537D673-F1
#
_cell.length_a   1.000
_cell.length_b   1.000
_cell.length_c   1.000
_cell.angle_alpha   90.00
_cell.angle_beta   90.00
_cell.angle_gamma   90.00
#
_symmetry.space_group_name_H-M   'P 1'
#
loop_
_entity.id
_entity.type
_entity.pdbx_description
1 polymer ?
#
loop_
_entity_poly.entity_id
_entity_poly.type
_entity_poly.pdbx_seq_one_letter_code
_entity_poly.pdbx_strand_id
1 'polypeptide(L)'
;MNDLRVTASAITAATGTVRLTAAQALVRYLAALRADTGLADVGTARLFGGVFAIFGHGNVAGVGEALYRHRAELPTYRAHNEQAMAHAAIAYAKAHMRRRMMACTTSIGPGATNLVTAAALAHVNRLPVLFLPGDVFASRAPDPVLQQVEDFHDGGVSANDCLRPVSRYFDRIMHPEQLLTALPRAIRVLTDPALCGPVTLALPQDVQTMAYEYPEAFFTPQTIEFRAAPPDATQLARAAAVLRDAKRPLLIAGGGVLYGLATEALRAFVETHAVPVAETQAGKGALPWDHPLQQGAIGVTGSPAANALACEADVVLAVGTRLSDFTTGSHSLFAQAKLVNLNVNAFDALKWRSVELIADAKAGLAQLSLAAGAWKSTTDWETKAKKGAVAWRADIERITGKRDVALPYEGEVIGAVQRTAPDSATRDIVVCAAGTLPADLHKLWRTATPGGYHMEYGYSCMGYEIAGGLGVKMARPDREVIVIVGDGSYLMLNSEIATSLLLDQKLVIVVLDNHGYGCINRLQQACGGAPFNNLFADSVQGRSGAPKIDFAAHAAAMGALAENVKTIREL
;
A
#
# COMPACT_ATOMS: atom_id res chain seq x y z
N MET A 1 50.25 -24.20 -8.82
CA MET A 1 48.90 -24.77 -8.57
C MET A 1 48.16 -23.76 -7.72
N ASN A 2 47.69 -22.67 -8.31
CA ASN A 2 46.48 -22.47 -9.13
C ASN A 2 45.27 -22.10 -8.26
N ASP A 3 44.68 -20.98 -8.67
CA ASP A 3 43.30 -20.54 -8.43
C ASP A 3 42.92 -19.94 -7.09
N LEU A 4 43.41 -18.71 -6.90
CA LEU A 4 42.63 -17.62 -6.28
C LEU A 4 42.58 -16.41 -7.22
N ARG A 5 42.14 -16.64 -8.47
CA ARG A 5 41.51 -15.60 -9.30
C ARG A 5 40.04 -15.55 -8.93
N VAL A 6 39.73 -14.92 -7.81
CA VAL A 6 38.37 -14.44 -7.57
C VAL A 6 38.11 -13.35 -8.59
N THR A 7 37.11 -13.61 -9.43
CA THR A 7 36.69 -12.84 -10.57
C THR A 7 36.30 -11.41 -10.20
N ALA A 8 37.26 -10.48 -10.31
CA ALA A 8 36.99 -9.11 -10.69
C ALA A 8 36.56 -9.10 -12.17
N SER A 9 35.33 -9.52 -12.45
CA SER A 9 34.76 -9.54 -13.79
C SER A 9 33.35 -8.99 -13.74
N ALA A 10 33.27 -7.67 -14.04
CA ALA A 10 32.16 -6.94 -14.66
C ALA A 10 32.11 -5.47 -14.22
N ILE A 11 33.27 -4.80 -14.09
CA ILE A 11 33.37 -3.34 -14.30
C ILE A 11 34.59 -3.11 -15.19
N THR A 12 34.55 -3.61 -16.41
CA THR A 12 35.27 -2.93 -17.51
C THR A 12 34.58 -1.59 -17.66
N ALA A 13 35.21 -0.54 -17.12
CA ALA A 13 34.77 0.82 -17.25
C ALA A 13 34.54 1.15 -18.73
N ALA A 14 33.29 1.40 -19.10
CA ALA A 14 33.02 2.21 -20.27
C ALA A 14 33.65 3.58 -19.99
N THR A 15 34.74 3.91 -20.69
CA THR A 15 35.54 5.13 -20.45
C THR A 15 34.90 6.40 -21.02
N GLY A 16 33.58 6.40 -21.22
CA GLY A 16 32.83 7.50 -21.83
C GLY A 16 32.01 8.30 -20.81
N THR A 17 31.92 9.61 -21.04
CA THR A 17 30.91 10.47 -20.41
C THR A 17 29.89 10.92 -21.46
N VAL A 18 28.68 11.24 -21.01
CA VAL A 18 27.65 11.88 -21.81
C VAL A 18 27.18 13.15 -21.11
N ARG A 19 27.18 14.25 -21.86
CA ARG A 19 26.71 15.54 -21.37
C ARG A 19 25.19 15.61 -21.40
N LEU A 20 24.57 15.71 -20.23
CA LEU A 20 23.11 15.80 -20.07
C LEU A 20 22.76 16.84 -19.02
N THR A 21 21.58 17.45 -19.08
CA THR A 21 21.05 18.19 -17.94
C THR A 21 20.73 17.26 -16.77
N ALA A 22 20.65 17.78 -15.54
CA ALA A 22 20.27 16.97 -14.39
C ALA A 22 18.91 16.28 -14.59
N ALA A 23 17.92 16.98 -15.14
CA ALA A 23 16.61 16.40 -15.45
C ALA A 23 16.69 15.30 -16.51
N GLN A 24 17.50 15.48 -17.56
CA GLN A 24 17.70 14.46 -18.59
C GLN A 24 18.39 13.22 -18.02
N ALA A 25 19.42 13.39 -17.19
CA ALA A 25 20.10 12.29 -16.52
C ALA A 25 19.15 11.54 -15.56
N LEU A 26 18.37 12.27 -14.76
CA LEU A 26 17.36 11.71 -13.87
C LEU A 26 16.37 10.83 -14.64
N VAL A 27 15.72 11.37 -15.67
CA VAL A 27 14.69 10.65 -16.44
C VAL A 27 15.30 9.46 -17.19
N ARG A 28 16.48 9.63 -17.82
CA ARG A 28 17.16 8.54 -18.52
C ARG A 28 17.53 7.39 -17.58
N TYR A 29 17.98 7.70 -16.36
CA TYR A 29 18.26 6.70 -15.34
C TYR A 29 16.98 5.93 -14.94
N LEU A 30 15.89 6.65 -14.63
CA LEU A 30 14.61 6.02 -14.25
C LEU A 30 14.03 5.14 -15.37
N ALA A 31 14.13 5.58 -16.62
CA ALA A 31 13.67 4.83 -17.79
C ALA A 31 14.48 3.53 -18.05
N ALA A 32 15.74 3.51 -17.64
CA ALA A 32 16.64 2.36 -17.81
C ALA A 32 16.45 1.27 -16.73
N LEU A 33 15.90 1.61 -15.56
CA LEU A 33 15.77 0.67 -14.45
C LEU A 33 14.79 -0.46 -14.75
N ARG A 34 15.28 -1.69 -14.59
CA ARG A 34 14.49 -2.92 -14.66
C ARG A 34 14.55 -3.68 -13.36
N ALA A 35 13.55 -4.50 -13.09
CA ALA A 35 13.52 -5.41 -11.95
C ALA A 35 13.02 -6.78 -12.38
N ASP A 36 13.62 -7.83 -11.81
CA ASP A 36 13.00 -9.14 -11.75
C ASP A 36 11.94 -9.11 -10.65
N THR A 37 10.67 -9.10 -11.06
CA THR A 37 9.57 -8.90 -10.12
C THR A 37 9.24 -10.16 -9.31
N GLY A 38 9.62 -11.34 -9.81
CA GLY A 38 9.17 -12.62 -9.27
C GLY A 38 7.66 -12.88 -9.39
N LEU A 39 6.90 -11.98 -10.04
CA LEU A 39 5.48 -12.14 -10.33
C LEU A 39 5.32 -12.87 -11.67
N ALA A 40 4.61 -13.98 -11.69
CA ALA A 40 4.50 -14.84 -12.88
C ALA A 40 3.88 -14.12 -14.09
N ASP A 41 2.93 -13.22 -13.85
CA ASP A 41 2.22 -12.42 -14.85
C ASP A 41 3.03 -11.22 -15.38
N VAL A 42 4.13 -10.86 -14.71
CA VAL A 42 4.92 -9.65 -15.04
C VAL A 42 6.36 -9.97 -15.45
N GLY A 43 7.00 -10.97 -14.84
CA GLY A 43 8.38 -11.35 -15.11
C GLY A 43 9.38 -10.21 -14.87
N THR A 44 10.34 -10.03 -15.79
CA THR A 44 11.25 -8.88 -15.78
C THR A 44 10.61 -7.68 -16.47
N ALA A 45 10.47 -6.57 -15.75
CA ALA A 45 9.81 -5.36 -16.25
C ALA A 45 10.58 -4.10 -15.86
N ARG A 46 10.15 -2.94 -16.38
CA ARG A 46 10.62 -1.63 -15.89
C ARG A 46 10.21 -1.46 -14.42
N LEU A 47 11.15 -0.97 -13.60
CA LEU A 47 10.90 -0.69 -12.19
C LEU A 47 9.83 0.40 -12.05
N PHE A 48 9.99 1.48 -12.81
CA PHE A 48 9.02 2.57 -12.87
C PHE A 48 8.00 2.32 -13.99
N GLY A 49 6.72 2.22 -13.62
CA GLY A 49 5.60 2.09 -14.57
C GLY A 49 5.23 3.40 -15.27
N GLY A 50 5.81 4.52 -14.84
CA GLY A 50 5.59 5.85 -15.37
C GLY A 50 5.78 6.92 -14.31
N VAL A 51 5.46 8.17 -14.69
CA VAL A 51 5.56 9.35 -13.83
C VAL A 51 4.23 10.09 -13.86
N PHE A 52 3.59 10.24 -12.70
CA PHE A 52 2.50 11.21 -12.58
C PHE A 52 3.08 12.62 -12.48
N ALA A 53 2.55 13.55 -13.27
CA ALA A 53 3.04 14.91 -13.34
C ALA A 53 1.89 15.93 -13.36
N ILE A 54 2.01 16.94 -12.50
CA ILE A 54 1.35 18.23 -12.68
C ILE A 54 2.46 19.24 -12.92
N PHE A 55 2.46 19.82 -14.13
CA PHE A 55 3.49 20.75 -14.54
C PHE A 55 3.19 22.17 -14.08
N GLY A 56 4.20 22.83 -13.51
CA GLY A 56 4.25 24.27 -13.27
C GLY A 56 5.66 24.79 -13.52
N HIS A 57 5.90 26.07 -13.27
CA HIS A 57 7.23 26.67 -13.50
C HIS A 57 8.35 25.92 -12.75
N GLY A 58 8.01 25.26 -11.63
CA GLY A 58 8.93 24.48 -10.80
C GLY A 58 9.55 23.25 -11.46
N ASN A 59 8.92 22.66 -12.48
CA ASN A 59 9.37 21.38 -13.06
C ASN A 59 9.20 21.29 -14.59
N VAL A 60 8.41 22.17 -15.23
CA VAL A 60 8.07 22.05 -16.65
C VAL A 60 9.28 22.22 -17.58
N ALA A 61 10.17 23.17 -17.26
CA ALA A 61 11.30 23.51 -18.12
C ALA A 61 12.41 22.44 -18.11
N GLY A 62 12.64 21.80 -16.95
CA GLY A 62 13.64 20.75 -16.79
C GLY A 62 13.03 19.35 -16.95
N VAL A 63 12.33 18.89 -15.90
CA VAL A 63 11.74 17.54 -15.87
C VAL A 63 10.72 17.34 -17.00
N GLY A 64 9.88 18.33 -17.31
CA GLY A 64 8.91 18.24 -18.41
C GLY A 64 9.55 17.98 -19.79
N GLU A 65 10.63 18.70 -20.12
CA GLU A 65 11.40 18.47 -21.36
C GLU A 65 11.99 17.06 -21.39
N ALA A 66 12.64 16.65 -20.30
CA ALA A 66 13.28 15.34 -20.20
C ALA A 66 12.28 14.18 -20.32
N LEU A 67 11.12 14.30 -19.66
CA LEU A 67 10.04 13.30 -19.75
C LEU A 67 9.49 13.19 -21.17
N TYR A 68 9.33 14.30 -21.89
CA TYR A 68 8.88 14.26 -23.28
C TYR A 68 9.82 13.40 -24.15
N ARG A 69 11.14 13.51 -23.97
CA ARG A 69 12.12 12.72 -24.75
C ARG A 69 12.01 11.21 -24.51
N HIS A 70 11.68 10.79 -23.29
CA HIS A 70 11.60 9.38 -22.87
C HIS A 70 10.17 8.83 -22.77
N ARG A 71 9.16 9.55 -23.27
CA ARG A 71 7.73 9.22 -23.10
C ARG A 71 7.31 7.82 -23.59
N ALA A 72 8.06 7.21 -24.51
CA ALA A 72 7.82 5.85 -24.98
C ALA A 72 8.30 4.79 -23.96
N GLU A 73 9.36 5.08 -23.20
CA GLU A 73 9.87 4.17 -22.17
C GLU A 73 9.26 4.43 -20.79
N LEU A 74 9.10 5.71 -20.45
CA LEU A 74 8.63 6.19 -19.16
C LEU A 74 7.45 7.13 -19.40
N PRO A 75 6.23 6.59 -19.54
CA PRO A 75 5.05 7.38 -19.84
C PRO A 75 4.75 8.38 -18.72
N THR A 76 4.27 9.55 -19.12
CA THR A 76 3.85 10.61 -18.19
C THR A 76 2.33 10.62 -18.11
N TYR A 77 1.80 10.55 -16.89
CA TYR A 77 0.37 10.55 -16.60
C TYR A 77 -0.04 11.86 -15.93
N ARG A 78 -1.25 12.31 -16.24
CA ARG A 78 -1.87 13.47 -15.61
C ARG A 78 -2.90 13.00 -14.59
N ALA A 79 -3.05 13.78 -13.52
CA ALA A 79 -4.15 13.73 -12.56
C ALA A 79 -4.69 15.15 -12.33
N HIS A 80 -5.65 15.31 -11.42
CA HIS A 80 -6.26 16.60 -11.11
C HIS A 80 -5.83 17.18 -9.76
N ASN A 81 -5.10 16.40 -8.94
CA ASN A 81 -4.55 16.84 -7.66
C ASN A 81 -3.27 16.03 -7.34
N GLU A 82 -2.25 16.68 -6.76
CA GLU A 82 -0.95 16.05 -6.47
C GLU A 82 -1.05 14.94 -5.40
N GLN A 83 -1.93 15.08 -4.41
CA GLN A 83 -2.19 14.01 -3.43
C GLN A 83 -2.82 12.80 -4.14
N ALA A 84 -3.79 13.03 -5.02
CA ALA A 84 -4.51 11.97 -5.71
C ALA A 84 -3.61 11.18 -6.67
N MET A 85 -2.76 11.86 -7.45
CA MET A 85 -1.81 11.21 -8.34
C MET A 85 -0.78 10.37 -7.57
N ALA A 86 -0.37 10.86 -6.39
CA ALA A 86 0.50 10.11 -5.49
C ALA A 86 -0.21 8.87 -4.91
N HIS A 87 -1.47 8.97 -4.54
CA HIS A 87 -2.28 7.82 -4.12
C HIS A 87 -2.38 6.75 -5.20
N ALA A 88 -2.57 7.14 -6.46
CA ALA A 88 -2.55 6.23 -7.60
C ALA A 88 -1.18 5.54 -7.76
N ALA A 89 -0.07 6.30 -7.71
CA ALA A 89 1.28 5.75 -7.76
C ALA A 89 1.57 4.75 -6.62
N ILE A 90 1.13 5.07 -5.40
CA ILE A 90 1.28 4.22 -4.22
C ILE A 90 0.45 2.93 -4.37
N ALA A 91 -0.79 3.04 -4.85
CA ALA A 91 -1.67 1.91 -5.07
C ALA A 91 -1.14 0.97 -6.16
N TYR A 92 -0.61 1.53 -7.25
CA TYR A 92 0.07 0.77 -8.30
C TYR A 92 1.22 -0.06 -7.73
N ALA A 93 2.06 0.56 -6.89
CA ALA A 93 3.19 -0.13 -6.27
C ALA A 93 2.73 -1.26 -5.33
N LYS A 94 1.71 -1.00 -4.52
CA LYS A 94 1.14 -1.99 -3.60
C LYS A 94 0.51 -3.17 -4.34
N ALA A 95 -0.23 -2.91 -5.43
CA ALA A 95 -0.82 -3.95 -6.25
C ALA A 95 0.25 -4.81 -6.94
N HIS A 96 1.41 -4.25 -7.29
CA HIS A 96 2.59 -4.99 -7.73
C HIS A 96 3.43 -5.59 -6.59
N MET A 97 2.90 -5.72 -5.39
CA MET A 97 3.62 -6.29 -4.24
C MET A 97 4.96 -5.59 -3.96
N ARG A 98 5.04 -4.28 -4.22
CA ARG A 98 6.25 -3.43 -4.12
C ARG A 98 7.35 -3.76 -5.13
N ARG A 99 7.05 -4.59 -6.14
CA ARG A 99 8.01 -5.04 -7.17
C ARG A 99 8.16 -4.07 -8.35
N ARG A 100 7.18 -3.18 -8.50
CA ARG A 100 7.17 -2.06 -9.44
C ARG A 100 6.60 -0.85 -8.72
N MET A 101 6.90 0.34 -9.20
CA MET A 101 6.47 1.61 -8.58
C MET A 101 6.33 2.71 -9.62
N MET A 102 6.01 3.92 -9.17
CA MET A 102 5.93 5.10 -10.01
C MET A 102 6.61 6.29 -9.32
N ALA A 103 6.93 7.30 -10.11
CA ALA A 103 7.36 8.60 -9.59
C ALA A 103 6.23 9.63 -9.72
N CYS A 104 6.33 10.69 -8.92
CA CYS A 104 5.39 11.81 -8.90
C CYS A 104 6.19 13.11 -8.92
N THR A 105 5.97 13.96 -9.92
CA THR A 105 6.62 15.29 -10.00
C THR A 105 5.58 16.41 -9.96
N THR A 106 5.91 17.45 -9.21
CA THR A 106 5.08 18.63 -8.99
C THR A 106 5.90 19.88 -9.26
N SER A 107 5.23 21.01 -9.43
CA SER A 107 5.87 22.32 -9.25
C SER A 107 6.40 22.48 -7.81
N ILE A 108 6.85 23.68 -7.47
CA ILE A 108 7.26 24.03 -6.11
C ILE A 108 6.04 24.39 -5.24
N GLY A 109 6.27 24.73 -3.97
CA GLY A 109 5.26 25.37 -3.12
C GLY A 109 4.01 24.50 -2.89
N PRO A 110 2.81 24.94 -3.31
CA PRO A 110 1.57 24.21 -3.05
C PRO A 110 1.55 22.81 -3.69
N GLY A 111 2.19 22.63 -4.85
CA GLY A 111 2.28 21.31 -5.48
C GLY A 111 3.05 20.32 -4.60
N ALA A 112 4.14 20.79 -3.98
CA ALA A 112 4.93 19.98 -3.07
C ALA A 112 4.20 19.69 -1.75
N THR A 113 3.54 20.70 -1.14
CA THR A 113 2.82 20.49 0.12
C THR A 113 1.60 19.58 -0.03
N ASN A 114 0.97 19.55 -1.20
CA ASN A 114 -0.09 18.58 -1.50
C ASN A 114 0.40 17.11 -1.49
N LEU A 115 1.70 16.84 -1.61
CA LEU A 115 2.24 15.49 -1.54
C LEU A 115 2.36 14.96 -0.10
N VAL A 116 2.33 15.82 0.93
CA VAL A 116 2.67 15.44 2.32
C VAL A 116 1.79 14.32 2.84
N THR A 117 0.47 14.42 2.62
CA THR A 117 -0.49 13.40 3.07
C THR A 117 -0.22 12.06 2.40
N ALA A 118 0.06 12.04 1.10
CA ALA A 118 0.38 10.82 0.37
C ALA A 118 1.74 10.24 0.78
N ALA A 119 2.73 11.09 1.06
CA ALA A 119 4.01 10.66 1.62
C ALA A 119 3.83 10.02 3.01
N ALA A 120 3.07 10.64 3.90
CA ALA A 120 2.75 10.06 5.21
C ALA A 120 2.06 8.69 5.08
N LEU A 121 1.08 8.58 4.18
CA LEU A 121 0.40 7.34 3.87
C LEU A 121 1.37 6.25 3.41
N ALA A 122 2.22 6.56 2.41
CA ALA A 122 3.23 5.64 1.92
C ALA A 122 4.24 5.25 3.02
N HIS A 123 4.64 6.20 3.87
CA HIS A 123 5.59 5.99 4.95
C HIS A 123 5.07 5.01 5.99
N VAL A 124 3.83 5.23 6.43
CA VAL A 124 3.16 4.38 7.41
C VAL A 124 2.93 2.99 6.81
N ASN A 125 2.48 2.88 5.57
CA ASN A 125 2.24 1.59 4.92
C ASN A 125 3.50 0.90 4.38
N ARG A 126 4.66 1.58 4.40
CA ARG A 126 5.96 1.14 3.84
C ARG A 126 5.85 0.79 2.36
N LEU A 127 5.30 1.71 1.58
CA LEU A 127 5.08 1.54 0.15
C LEU A 127 6.05 2.43 -0.65
N PRO A 128 6.64 1.92 -1.74
CA PRO A 128 7.60 2.69 -2.51
C PRO A 128 6.91 3.65 -3.45
N VAL A 129 7.35 4.91 -3.40
CA VAL A 129 6.99 5.98 -4.35
C VAL A 129 8.13 6.99 -4.37
N LEU A 130 8.49 7.48 -5.56
CA LEU A 130 9.53 8.48 -5.72
C LEU A 130 8.91 9.85 -5.97
N PHE A 131 9.06 10.77 -5.02
CA PHE A 131 8.66 12.17 -5.16
C PHE A 131 9.81 12.99 -5.74
N LEU A 132 9.49 13.76 -6.77
CA LEU A 132 10.39 14.65 -7.52
C LEU A 132 9.79 16.07 -7.58
N PRO A 133 9.50 16.70 -6.42
CA PRO A 133 8.95 18.05 -6.42
C PRO A 133 10.02 19.05 -6.88
N GLY A 134 9.60 20.05 -7.66
CA GLY A 134 10.45 21.21 -7.90
C GLY A 134 10.81 21.92 -6.59
N ASP A 135 11.92 22.66 -6.60
CA ASP A 135 12.36 23.47 -5.46
C ASP A 135 12.74 24.90 -5.89
N VAL A 136 13.03 25.75 -4.92
CA VAL A 136 13.61 27.09 -5.12
C VAL A 136 14.90 27.03 -5.94
N PHE A 137 15.34 28.17 -6.48
CA PHE A 137 16.60 28.23 -7.23
C PHE A 137 17.79 28.04 -6.28
N ALA A 138 18.68 27.10 -6.58
CA ALA A 138 19.90 26.88 -5.80
C ALA A 138 20.79 28.13 -5.81
N SER A 139 20.82 28.86 -6.93
CA SER A 139 21.53 30.13 -7.10
C SER A 139 20.89 31.32 -6.38
N ARG A 140 19.60 31.23 -6.00
CA ARG A 140 18.78 32.36 -5.50
C ARG A 140 18.75 33.58 -6.42
N ALA A 141 19.10 33.44 -7.70
CA ALA A 141 19.13 34.56 -8.63
C ALA A 141 17.77 35.28 -8.81
N PRO A 142 16.62 34.57 -8.87
CA PRO A 142 15.30 35.20 -8.96
C PRO A 142 14.58 35.30 -7.62
N ASP A 143 15.30 35.33 -6.49
CA ASP A 143 14.70 35.29 -5.14
C ASP A 143 13.91 36.58 -4.79
N PRO A 144 12.71 36.46 -4.17
CA PRO A 144 11.95 35.23 -3.96
C PRO A 144 11.31 34.76 -5.28
N VAL A 145 11.40 33.46 -5.56
CA VAL A 145 10.65 32.90 -6.70
C VAL A 145 9.17 32.75 -6.33
N LEU A 146 8.27 32.99 -7.28
CA LEU A 146 6.84 32.70 -7.11
C LEU A 146 6.64 31.30 -6.51
N GLN A 147 5.74 31.15 -5.52
CA GLN A 147 5.45 29.92 -4.76
C GLN A 147 6.55 29.47 -3.75
N GLN A 148 7.58 30.26 -3.51
CA GLN A 148 8.54 30.02 -2.41
C GLN A 148 7.90 30.26 -1.04
N VAL A 149 8.30 29.46 -0.04
CA VAL A 149 8.05 29.76 1.37
C VAL A 149 9.08 30.80 1.78
N GLU A 150 8.68 32.07 1.78
CA GLU A 150 9.54 33.18 2.23
C GLU A 150 9.73 33.10 3.76
N ASP A 151 10.89 32.57 4.19
CA ASP A 151 11.27 32.49 5.60
C ASP A 151 12.27 33.62 5.95
N PHE A 152 11.91 34.45 6.92
CA PHE A 152 12.71 35.61 7.34
C PHE A 152 13.96 35.25 8.17
N HIS A 153 14.07 34.02 8.66
CA HIS A 153 15.16 33.55 9.52
C HIS A 153 16.13 32.62 8.78
N ASP A 154 15.65 31.86 7.79
CA ASP A 154 16.47 30.90 7.03
C ASP A 154 16.07 30.82 5.55
N GLY A 155 16.87 31.46 4.68
CA GLY A 155 16.66 31.42 3.22
C GLY A 155 16.92 30.06 2.55
N GLY A 156 17.23 29.01 3.31
CA GLY A 156 17.34 27.62 2.84
C GLY A 156 16.07 26.79 3.05
N VAL A 157 15.09 27.32 3.79
CA VAL A 157 13.79 26.67 4.01
C VAL A 157 12.95 26.74 2.74
N SER A 158 12.26 25.65 2.44
CA SER A 158 11.38 25.50 1.30
C SER A 158 10.12 24.73 1.71
N ALA A 159 9.09 24.77 0.85
CA ALA A 159 7.94 23.88 0.98
C ALA A 159 8.37 22.41 1.09
N ASN A 160 9.42 21.97 0.40
CA ASN A 160 9.84 20.57 0.40
C ASN A 160 10.33 20.08 1.77
N ASP A 161 10.70 20.95 2.71
CA ASP A 161 11.17 20.54 4.03
C ASP A 161 10.05 19.84 4.85
N CYS A 162 8.78 20.08 4.54
CA CYS A 162 7.66 19.34 5.13
C CYS A 162 7.62 17.84 4.73
N LEU A 163 8.33 17.44 3.66
CA LEU A 163 8.40 16.05 3.22
C LEU A 163 9.47 15.25 3.96
N ARG A 164 10.42 15.90 4.66
CA ARG A 164 11.49 15.22 5.43
C ARG A 164 10.96 14.21 6.46
N PRO A 165 10.03 14.54 7.38
CA PRO A 165 9.58 13.59 8.40
C PRO A 165 8.80 12.41 7.83
N VAL A 166 8.24 12.57 6.63
CA VAL A 166 7.39 11.56 5.97
C VAL A 166 8.12 10.86 4.82
N SER A 167 9.42 11.11 4.62
CA SER A 167 10.25 10.39 3.65
C SER A 167 11.19 9.41 4.37
N ARG A 168 11.40 8.21 3.81
CA ARG A 168 12.45 7.28 4.26
C ARG A 168 13.84 7.77 3.87
N TYR A 169 13.92 8.46 2.75
CA TYR A 169 15.11 9.16 2.28
C TYR A 169 14.67 10.48 1.67
N PHE A 170 15.28 11.57 2.12
CA PHE A 170 15.10 12.90 1.57
C PHE A 170 16.46 13.43 1.14
N ASP A 171 16.52 13.98 -0.06
CA ASP A 171 17.69 14.70 -0.56
C ASP A 171 17.26 15.93 -1.35
N ARG A 172 18.12 16.94 -1.42
CA ARG A 172 17.91 18.14 -2.24
C ARG A 172 19.06 18.25 -3.22
N ILE A 173 18.74 18.17 -4.51
CA ILE A 173 19.74 18.11 -5.59
C ILE A 173 20.21 19.53 -5.93
N MET A 174 21.16 20.05 -5.15
CA MET A 174 21.76 21.37 -5.33
C MET A 174 22.80 21.43 -6.46
N HIS A 175 23.34 20.30 -6.90
CA HIS A 175 24.26 20.19 -8.04
C HIS A 175 23.95 18.95 -8.89
N PRO A 176 24.14 19.01 -10.22
CA PRO A 176 23.77 17.92 -11.13
C PRO A 176 24.45 16.58 -10.81
N GLU A 177 25.73 16.59 -10.40
CA GLU A 177 26.51 15.40 -10.07
C GLU A 177 26.02 14.65 -8.83
N GLN A 178 25.23 15.30 -7.96
CA GLN A 178 24.69 14.66 -6.77
C GLN A 178 23.75 13.49 -7.12
N LEU A 179 23.16 13.49 -8.31
CA LEU A 179 22.37 12.37 -8.83
C LEU A 179 23.13 11.04 -8.84
N LEU A 180 24.46 11.06 -9.06
CA LEU A 180 25.30 9.87 -9.05
C LEU A 180 25.28 9.14 -7.71
N THR A 181 25.02 9.87 -6.62
CA THR A 181 24.94 9.31 -5.27
C THR A 181 23.48 9.17 -4.80
N ALA A 182 22.65 10.17 -5.05
CA ALA A 182 21.27 10.23 -4.56
C ALA A 182 20.38 9.15 -5.18
N LEU A 183 20.50 8.88 -6.49
CA LEU A 183 19.65 7.90 -7.17
C LEU A 183 19.90 6.46 -6.72
N PRO A 184 21.15 5.95 -6.69
CA PRO A 184 21.40 4.60 -6.16
C PRO A 184 20.90 4.41 -4.72
N ARG A 185 21.02 5.44 -3.87
CA ARG A 185 20.48 5.42 -2.50
C ARG A 185 18.95 5.40 -2.48
N ALA A 186 18.32 6.24 -3.29
CA ALA A 186 16.87 6.26 -3.46
C ALA A 186 16.33 4.90 -3.90
N ILE A 187 16.92 4.29 -4.93
CA ILE A 187 16.52 2.96 -5.42
C ILE A 187 16.75 1.89 -4.36
N ARG A 188 17.87 1.92 -3.62
CA ARG A 188 18.09 1.00 -2.50
C ARG A 188 16.97 1.12 -1.46
N VAL A 189 16.59 2.33 -1.05
CA VAL A 189 15.52 2.54 -0.07
C VAL A 189 14.17 2.06 -0.60
N LEU A 190 13.83 2.36 -1.85
CA LEU A 190 12.56 1.95 -2.46
C LEU A 190 12.42 0.43 -2.56
N THR A 191 13.52 -0.29 -2.82
CA THR A 191 13.52 -1.73 -3.12
C THR A 191 13.87 -2.61 -1.92
N ASP A 192 14.43 -2.05 -0.85
CA ASP A 192 14.83 -2.80 0.33
C ASP A 192 13.61 -3.14 1.21
N PRO A 193 13.39 -4.42 1.56
CA PRO A 193 12.18 -4.84 2.28
C PRO A 193 12.03 -4.22 3.68
N ALA A 194 13.13 -3.84 4.34
CA ALA A 194 13.11 -3.26 5.67
C ALA A 194 13.03 -1.73 5.63
N LEU A 195 13.70 -1.08 4.67
CA LEU A 195 13.73 0.39 4.52
C LEU A 195 12.58 0.95 3.68
N CYS A 196 11.89 0.11 2.90
CA CYS A 196 10.87 0.50 1.93
C CYS A 196 9.90 1.57 2.44
N GLY A 197 9.71 2.59 1.62
CA GLY A 197 8.78 3.68 1.82
C GLY A 197 9.03 4.81 0.81
N PRO A 198 8.39 5.98 1.01
CA PRO A 198 8.51 7.10 0.10
C PRO A 198 9.93 7.69 0.13
N VAL A 199 10.41 8.09 -1.04
CA VAL A 199 11.67 8.80 -1.21
C VAL A 199 11.39 10.13 -1.86
N THR A 200 12.01 11.20 -1.38
CA THR A 200 11.87 12.55 -1.95
C THR A 200 13.24 13.05 -2.42
N LEU A 201 13.35 13.38 -3.70
CA LEU A 201 14.48 14.13 -4.25
C LEU A 201 13.96 15.48 -4.71
N ALA A 202 14.19 16.53 -3.92
CA ALA A 202 13.78 17.88 -4.24
C ALA A 202 14.69 18.47 -5.33
N LEU A 203 14.09 19.12 -6.34
CA LEU A 203 14.75 19.53 -7.57
C LEU A 203 14.72 21.05 -7.77
N PRO A 204 15.75 21.79 -7.30
CA PRO A 204 15.93 23.20 -7.63
C PRO A 204 15.77 23.47 -9.13
N GLN A 205 14.98 24.49 -9.47
CA GLN A 205 14.58 24.80 -10.85
C GLN A 205 15.77 25.01 -11.81
N ASP A 206 16.79 25.75 -11.37
CA ASP A 206 18.00 25.97 -12.14
C ASP A 206 18.82 24.68 -12.30
N VAL A 207 19.00 23.92 -11.22
CA VAL A 207 19.79 22.68 -11.23
C VAL A 207 19.22 21.65 -12.20
N GLN A 208 17.90 21.55 -12.35
CA GLN A 208 17.26 20.67 -13.34
C GLN A 208 17.80 20.89 -14.76
N THR A 209 18.20 22.11 -15.10
CA THR A 209 18.69 22.51 -16.43
C THR A 209 20.22 22.56 -16.54
N MET A 210 20.95 22.43 -15.42
CA MET A 210 22.41 22.43 -15.43
C MET A 210 22.94 21.15 -16.09
N ALA A 211 23.84 21.32 -17.06
CA ALA A 211 24.49 20.22 -17.75
C ALA A 211 25.72 19.70 -16.99
N TYR A 212 25.90 18.38 -16.99
CA TYR A 212 27.04 17.70 -16.39
C TYR A 212 27.49 16.51 -17.24
N GLU A 213 28.76 16.16 -17.13
CA GLU A 213 29.37 15.00 -17.80
C GLU A 213 29.13 13.73 -16.98
N TYR A 214 28.03 13.03 -17.23
CA TYR A 214 27.69 11.80 -16.50
C TYR A 214 28.44 10.60 -17.11
N PRO A 215 28.94 9.65 -16.30
CA PRO A 215 29.49 8.40 -16.82
C PRO A 215 28.41 7.62 -17.59
N GLU A 216 28.71 7.12 -18.79
CA GLU A 216 27.72 6.37 -19.58
C GLU A 216 27.20 5.12 -18.84
N ALA A 217 28.07 4.48 -18.06
CA ALA A 217 27.73 3.31 -17.24
C ALA A 217 26.63 3.60 -16.19
N PHE A 218 26.39 4.87 -15.84
CA PHE A 218 25.31 5.26 -14.94
C PHE A 218 23.93 4.93 -15.52
N PHE A 219 23.80 4.93 -16.86
CA PHE A 219 22.54 4.66 -17.58
C PHE A 219 22.38 3.21 -18.00
N THR A 220 23.27 2.32 -17.55
CA THR A 220 23.17 0.86 -17.73
C THR A 220 23.11 0.16 -16.38
N PRO A 221 22.09 0.46 -15.54
CA PRO A 221 21.97 -0.17 -14.23
C PRO A 221 21.71 -1.67 -14.41
N GLN A 222 22.24 -2.47 -13.47
CA GLN A 222 21.89 -3.88 -13.40
C GLN A 222 20.39 -4.04 -13.11
N THR A 223 19.81 -5.15 -13.60
CA THR A 223 18.45 -5.52 -13.24
C THR A 223 18.37 -5.71 -11.74
N ILE A 224 17.38 -5.08 -11.11
CA ILE A 224 17.17 -5.17 -9.67
C ILE A 224 16.60 -6.53 -9.33
N GLU A 225 17.29 -7.22 -8.42
CA GLU A 225 16.79 -8.40 -7.74
C GLU A 225 16.35 -8.01 -6.33
N PHE A 226 15.14 -8.40 -5.95
CA PHE A 226 14.65 -8.13 -4.61
C PHE A 226 15.21 -9.15 -3.63
N ARG A 227 15.87 -8.65 -2.59
CA ARG A 227 16.51 -9.49 -1.58
C ARG A 227 15.48 -10.27 -0.75
N ALA A 228 15.75 -11.55 -0.55
CA ALA A 228 15.08 -12.42 0.41
C ALA A 228 16.12 -12.93 1.43
N ALA A 229 16.25 -12.24 2.56
CA ALA A 229 17.24 -12.60 3.57
C ALA A 229 16.84 -13.90 4.31
N PRO A 230 17.74 -14.90 4.44
CA PRO A 230 17.47 -16.06 5.27
C PRO A 230 17.53 -15.70 6.76
N PRO A 231 16.87 -16.48 7.64
CA PRO A 231 16.97 -16.30 9.08
C PRO A 231 18.37 -16.62 9.61
N ASP A 232 18.76 -15.89 10.67
CA ASP A 232 19.91 -16.27 11.50
C ASP A 232 19.64 -17.62 12.20
N ALA A 233 20.66 -18.48 12.27
CA ALA A 233 20.53 -19.83 12.80
C ALA A 233 20.16 -19.85 14.30
N THR A 234 20.66 -18.88 15.08
CA THR A 234 20.35 -18.79 16.52
C THR A 234 18.92 -18.32 16.75
N GLN A 235 18.49 -17.31 16.00
CA GLN A 235 17.10 -16.84 16.01
C GLN A 235 16.13 -17.95 15.59
N LEU A 236 16.45 -18.66 14.51
CA LEU A 236 15.67 -19.79 14.00
C LEU A 236 15.53 -20.91 15.05
N ALA A 237 16.63 -21.31 15.69
CA ALA A 237 16.61 -22.34 16.72
C ALA A 237 15.72 -21.96 17.92
N ARG A 238 15.79 -20.69 18.35
CA ARG A 238 14.92 -20.18 19.43
C ARG A 238 13.45 -20.17 19.03
N ALA A 239 13.12 -19.66 17.84
CA ALA A 239 11.76 -19.63 17.32
C ALA A 239 11.17 -21.04 17.19
N ALA A 240 11.93 -21.98 16.63
CA ALA A 240 11.51 -23.37 16.48
C ALA A 240 11.31 -24.07 17.83
N ALA A 241 12.14 -23.79 18.83
CA ALA A 241 11.94 -24.32 20.18
C ALA A 241 10.61 -23.87 20.79
N VAL A 242 10.25 -22.60 20.63
CA VAL A 242 8.94 -22.09 21.09
C VAL A 242 7.79 -22.81 20.40
N LEU A 243 7.88 -23.02 19.09
CA LEU A 243 6.83 -23.68 18.34
C LEU A 243 6.67 -25.14 18.74
N ARG A 244 7.76 -25.89 18.93
CA ARG A 244 7.68 -27.32 19.32
C ARG A 244 6.94 -27.57 20.63
N ASP A 245 6.94 -26.60 21.53
CA ASP A 245 6.22 -26.67 22.81
C ASP A 245 4.76 -26.18 22.71
N ALA A 246 4.38 -25.55 21.61
CA ALA A 246 3.06 -24.95 21.42
C ALA A 246 1.98 -26.01 21.18
N LYS A 247 0.85 -25.89 21.88
CA LYS A 247 -0.32 -26.77 21.75
C LYS A 247 -1.46 -26.08 21.02
N ARG A 248 -1.63 -24.77 21.23
CA ARG A 248 -2.69 -23.92 20.66
C ARG A 248 -2.08 -22.74 19.89
N PRO A 249 -1.27 -22.99 18.84
CA PRO A 249 -0.66 -21.93 18.07
C PRO A 249 -1.71 -21.17 17.23
N LEU A 250 -1.51 -19.87 17.05
CA LEU A 250 -2.23 -19.04 16.08
C LEU A 250 -1.23 -18.30 15.20
N LEU A 251 -1.37 -18.37 13.88
CA LEU A 251 -0.56 -17.59 12.95
C LEU A 251 -1.31 -16.31 12.56
N ILE A 252 -0.64 -15.15 12.66
CA ILE A 252 -1.16 -13.86 12.17
C ILE A 252 -0.43 -13.49 10.88
N ALA A 253 -1.15 -13.52 9.76
CA ALA A 253 -0.63 -13.16 8.45
C ALA A 253 -0.67 -11.63 8.23
N GLY A 254 0.51 -11.03 8.11
CA GLY A 254 0.73 -9.63 7.78
C GLY A 254 0.93 -9.39 6.29
N GLY A 255 0.99 -8.12 5.88
CA GLY A 255 1.29 -7.75 4.49
C GLY A 255 2.66 -8.22 4.00
N GLY A 256 3.62 -8.45 4.91
CA GLY A 256 4.92 -9.02 4.56
C GLY A 256 4.84 -10.42 3.94
N VAL A 257 3.76 -11.18 4.18
CA VAL A 257 3.53 -12.45 3.48
C VAL A 257 3.27 -12.20 1.99
N LEU A 258 2.46 -11.19 1.65
CA LEU A 258 2.17 -10.82 0.26
C LEU A 258 3.40 -10.21 -0.41
N TYR A 259 4.06 -9.24 0.24
CA TYR A 259 5.23 -8.56 -0.32
C TYR A 259 6.45 -9.48 -0.46
N GLY A 260 6.58 -10.51 0.39
CA GLY A 260 7.58 -11.56 0.29
C GLY A 260 7.23 -12.68 -0.71
N LEU A 261 6.08 -12.60 -1.39
CA LEU A 261 5.55 -13.66 -2.27
C LEU A 261 5.52 -15.04 -1.57
N ALA A 262 5.08 -15.05 -0.31
CA ALA A 262 5.20 -16.17 0.62
C ALA A 262 3.89 -16.96 0.80
N THR A 263 2.89 -16.77 -0.06
CA THR A 263 1.55 -17.38 0.11
C THR A 263 1.59 -18.90 0.05
N GLU A 264 2.38 -19.49 -0.85
CA GLU A 264 2.57 -20.95 -0.91
C GLU A 264 3.39 -21.48 0.27
N ALA A 265 4.40 -20.74 0.74
CA ALA A 265 5.15 -21.12 1.93
C ALA A 265 4.26 -21.06 3.20
N LEU A 266 3.36 -20.07 3.27
CA LEU A 266 2.36 -19.97 4.33
C LEU A 266 1.39 -21.16 4.28
N ARG A 267 0.83 -21.47 3.11
CA ARG A 267 -0.06 -22.62 2.93
C ARG A 267 0.61 -23.92 3.37
N ALA A 268 1.81 -24.19 2.88
CA ALA A 268 2.56 -25.39 3.21
C ALA A 268 2.85 -25.50 4.73
N PHE A 269 3.22 -24.39 5.38
CA PHE A 269 3.42 -24.35 6.83
C PHE A 269 2.14 -24.70 7.58
N VAL A 270 1.02 -24.09 7.18
CA VAL A 270 -0.29 -24.26 7.80
C VAL A 270 -0.79 -25.69 7.68
N GLU A 271 -0.67 -26.29 6.50
CA GLU A 271 -1.09 -27.67 6.22
C GLU A 271 -0.21 -28.68 6.95
N THR A 272 1.10 -28.42 7.01
CA THR A 272 2.07 -29.31 7.69
C THR A 272 1.84 -29.34 9.19
N HIS A 273 1.68 -28.16 9.80
CA HIS A 273 1.65 -28.00 11.26
C HIS A 273 0.24 -27.85 11.85
N ALA A 274 -0.80 -27.90 11.01
CA ALA A 274 -2.20 -27.71 11.40
C ALA A 274 -2.45 -26.42 12.20
N VAL A 275 -1.85 -25.30 11.79
CA VAL A 275 -1.92 -24.02 12.52
C VAL A 275 -3.02 -23.13 11.95
N PRO A 276 -4.04 -22.71 12.74
CA PRO A 276 -5.02 -21.74 12.28
C PRO A 276 -4.38 -20.40 11.90
N VAL A 277 -4.95 -19.75 10.88
CA VAL A 277 -4.47 -18.46 10.39
C VAL A 277 -5.54 -17.39 10.56
N ALA A 278 -5.17 -16.30 11.20
CA ALA A 278 -5.91 -15.05 11.14
C ALA A 278 -5.14 -14.01 10.32
N GLU A 279 -5.85 -13.06 9.73
CA GLU A 279 -5.25 -12.07 8.83
C GLU A 279 -5.37 -10.65 9.36
N THR A 280 -4.32 -9.87 9.13
CA THR A 280 -4.39 -8.40 9.29
C THR A 280 -4.99 -7.78 8.03
N GLN A 281 -5.38 -6.50 8.12
CA GLN A 281 -5.82 -5.70 6.97
C GLN A 281 -4.84 -5.78 5.79
N ALA A 282 -3.54 -5.71 6.06
CA ALA A 282 -2.52 -5.76 5.01
C ALA A 282 -2.21 -7.18 4.52
N GLY A 283 -2.52 -8.21 5.32
CA GLY A 283 -2.24 -9.61 4.98
C GLY A 283 -3.44 -10.36 4.41
N LYS A 284 -4.62 -9.73 4.35
CA LYS A 284 -5.84 -10.37 3.88
C LYS A 284 -5.69 -10.90 2.46
N GLY A 285 -6.12 -12.15 2.27
CA GLY A 285 -5.95 -12.89 1.02
C GLY A 285 -4.59 -13.55 0.83
N ALA A 286 -3.71 -13.54 1.84
CA ALA A 286 -2.48 -14.35 1.84
C ALA A 286 -2.77 -15.85 1.90
N LEU A 287 -3.90 -16.24 2.48
CA LEU A 287 -4.47 -17.59 2.43
C LEU A 287 -5.92 -17.45 1.91
N PRO A 288 -6.40 -18.34 1.02
CA PRO A 288 -7.77 -18.25 0.50
C PRO A 288 -8.82 -18.24 1.62
N TRP A 289 -9.85 -17.41 1.47
CA TRP A 289 -10.92 -17.22 2.46
C TRP A 289 -11.66 -18.52 2.83
N ASP A 290 -11.69 -19.50 1.93
CA ASP A 290 -12.37 -20.78 2.06
C ASP A 290 -11.46 -21.89 2.60
N HIS A 291 -10.18 -21.62 2.84
CA HIS A 291 -9.28 -22.60 3.42
C HIS A 291 -9.79 -23.07 4.81
N PRO A 292 -9.73 -24.38 5.14
CA PRO A 292 -10.33 -24.92 6.37
C PRO A 292 -9.81 -24.32 7.69
N LEU A 293 -8.57 -23.82 7.67
CA LEU A 293 -7.91 -23.20 8.83
C LEU A 293 -7.86 -21.66 8.77
N GLN A 294 -8.46 -21.03 7.76
CA GLN A 294 -8.55 -19.57 7.69
C GLN A 294 -9.68 -19.07 8.61
N GLN A 295 -9.33 -18.21 9.56
CA GLN A 295 -10.21 -17.73 10.65
C GLN A 295 -10.78 -16.33 10.42
N GLY A 296 -10.39 -15.66 9.35
CA GLY A 296 -10.79 -14.32 8.98
C GLY A 296 -9.91 -13.24 9.61
N ALA A 297 -10.42 -12.03 9.56
CA ALA A 297 -9.86 -10.83 10.17
C ALA A 297 -9.53 -11.03 11.66
N ILE A 298 -8.41 -10.50 12.15
CA ILE A 298 -8.10 -10.40 13.58
C ILE A 298 -8.18 -8.95 14.08
N GLY A 299 -8.42 -8.77 15.39
CA GLY A 299 -8.26 -7.49 16.07
C GLY A 299 -9.58 -6.78 16.35
N VAL A 300 -9.53 -5.45 16.46
CA VAL A 300 -10.70 -4.58 16.68
C VAL A 300 -11.75 -4.74 15.57
N THR A 301 -11.29 -4.99 14.34
CA THR A 301 -12.14 -5.29 13.18
C THR A 301 -12.24 -6.79 12.90
N GLY A 302 -11.87 -7.62 13.88
CA GLY A 302 -11.72 -9.06 13.73
C GLY A 302 -13.05 -9.81 13.67
N SER A 303 -12.97 -11.03 13.15
CA SER A 303 -14.06 -11.99 13.23
C SER A 303 -14.16 -12.60 14.64
N PRO A 304 -15.35 -13.08 15.03
CA PRO A 304 -15.49 -13.87 16.25
C PRO A 304 -14.59 -15.11 16.28
N ALA A 305 -14.40 -15.78 15.14
CA ALA A 305 -13.58 -16.99 15.05
C ALA A 305 -12.09 -16.72 15.34
N ALA A 306 -11.49 -15.73 14.66
CA ALA A 306 -10.10 -15.36 14.86
C ALA A 306 -9.84 -14.83 16.28
N ASN A 307 -10.70 -13.93 16.77
CA ASN A 307 -10.49 -13.32 18.09
C ASN A 307 -10.68 -14.32 19.23
N ALA A 308 -11.63 -15.27 19.12
CA ALA A 308 -11.79 -16.32 20.13
C ALA A 308 -10.55 -17.22 20.21
N LEU A 309 -9.97 -17.61 19.06
CA LEU A 309 -8.73 -18.39 19.06
C LEU A 309 -7.55 -17.58 19.59
N ALA A 310 -7.48 -16.28 19.29
CA ALA A 310 -6.42 -15.41 19.79
C ALA A 310 -6.43 -15.31 21.33
N CYS A 311 -7.60 -15.22 21.96
CA CYS A 311 -7.74 -15.20 23.42
C CYS A 311 -7.31 -16.51 24.12
N GLU A 312 -7.26 -17.62 23.38
CA GLU A 312 -6.94 -18.94 23.93
C GLU A 312 -5.56 -19.46 23.51
N ALA A 313 -4.94 -18.83 22.50
CA ALA A 313 -3.66 -19.22 21.97
C ALA A 313 -2.57 -19.20 23.05
N ASP A 314 -1.70 -20.21 23.04
CA ASP A 314 -0.51 -20.25 23.89
C ASP A 314 0.72 -19.66 23.19
N VAL A 315 0.76 -19.75 21.86
CA VAL A 315 1.77 -19.13 21.01
C VAL A 315 1.12 -18.39 19.84
N VAL A 316 1.56 -17.16 19.59
CA VAL A 316 1.23 -16.43 18.37
C VAL A 316 2.47 -16.36 17.47
N LEU A 317 2.35 -16.86 16.24
CA LEU A 317 3.34 -16.69 15.19
C LEU A 317 2.93 -15.50 14.31
N ALA A 318 3.52 -14.35 14.56
CA ALA A 318 3.31 -13.14 13.77
C ALA A 318 4.24 -13.14 12.56
N VAL A 319 3.69 -13.11 11.34
CA VAL A 319 4.49 -13.19 10.10
C VAL A 319 4.29 -11.93 9.27
N GLY A 320 5.36 -11.15 9.09
CA GLY A 320 5.35 -9.98 8.22
C GLY A 320 4.35 -8.89 8.64
N THR A 321 4.04 -8.80 9.93
CA THR A 321 3.07 -7.85 10.49
C THR A 321 3.75 -6.84 11.41
N ARG A 322 3.23 -5.62 11.42
CA ARG A 322 3.67 -4.56 12.34
C ARG A 322 3.03 -4.66 13.71
N LEU A 323 2.09 -5.60 13.91
CA LEU A 323 1.31 -5.76 15.15
C LEU A 323 0.73 -4.42 15.63
N SER A 324 -0.09 -3.80 14.77
CA SER A 324 -0.73 -2.52 15.09
C SER A 324 -1.70 -2.64 16.27
N ASP A 325 -2.06 -1.50 16.85
CA ASP A 325 -3.09 -1.38 17.87
C ASP A 325 -4.37 -2.15 17.49
N PHE A 326 -4.91 -1.96 16.29
CA PHE A 326 -6.12 -2.65 15.86
C PHE A 326 -5.91 -4.15 15.72
N THR A 327 -4.78 -4.59 15.17
CA THR A 327 -4.46 -6.01 15.01
C THR A 327 -4.41 -6.73 16.36
N THR A 328 -3.90 -6.03 17.38
CA THR A 328 -3.64 -6.61 18.70
C THR A 328 -4.72 -6.33 19.73
N GLY A 329 -5.77 -5.57 19.37
CA GLY A 329 -6.77 -5.09 20.32
C GLY A 329 -6.14 -4.21 21.39
N SER A 330 -5.25 -3.29 21.01
CA SER A 330 -4.47 -2.44 21.93
C SER A 330 -3.79 -3.25 23.03
N HIS A 331 -3.10 -4.30 22.60
CA HIS A 331 -2.39 -5.24 23.48
C HIS A 331 -3.22 -6.22 24.30
N SER A 332 -4.55 -6.21 24.20
CA SER A 332 -5.39 -7.07 25.03
C SER A 332 -5.66 -8.46 24.43
N LEU A 333 -5.67 -8.61 23.11
CA LEU A 333 -6.32 -9.74 22.45
C LEU A 333 -5.64 -11.11 22.68
N PHE A 334 -4.32 -11.11 22.85
CA PHE A 334 -3.52 -12.32 23.04
C PHE A 334 -2.36 -12.09 24.03
N ALA A 335 -2.62 -11.29 25.07
CA ALA A 335 -1.62 -10.91 26.07
C ALA A 335 -1.02 -12.12 26.83
N GLN A 336 -1.75 -13.23 26.88
CA GLN A 336 -1.33 -14.48 27.50
C GLN A 336 -0.38 -15.30 26.64
N ALA A 337 -0.33 -15.06 25.33
CA ALA A 337 0.41 -15.89 24.38
C ALA A 337 1.89 -15.49 24.31
N LYS A 338 2.77 -16.49 24.15
CA LYS A 338 4.17 -16.23 23.79
C LYS A 338 4.23 -15.86 22.31
N LEU A 339 4.94 -14.79 21.99
CA LEU A 339 5.00 -14.27 20.63
C LEU A 339 6.30 -14.69 19.93
N VAL A 340 6.19 -15.23 18.72
CA VAL A 340 7.30 -15.39 17.76
C VAL A 340 7.02 -14.44 16.60
N ASN A 341 7.99 -13.59 16.24
CA ASN A 341 7.78 -12.59 15.19
C ASN A 341 8.80 -12.77 14.06
N LEU A 342 8.30 -13.27 12.94
CA LEU A 342 9.03 -13.39 11.68
C LEU A 342 8.86 -12.10 10.86
N ASN A 343 9.92 -11.30 10.78
CA ASN A 343 9.84 -10.00 10.10
C ASN A 343 11.16 -9.58 9.46
N VAL A 344 11.10 -8.84 8.35
CA VAL A 344 12.29 -8.24 7.72
C VAL A 344 12.81 -7.03 8.49
N ASN A 345 11.96 -6.40 9.31
CA ASN A 345 12.31 -5.19 10.05
C ASN A 345 12.49 -5.49 11.55
N ALA A 346 13.68 -5.19 12.08
CA ALA A 346 14.02 -5.44 13.48
C ALA A 346 13.12 -4.67 14.48
N PHE A 347 12.69 -3.45 14.16
CA PHE A 347 11.78 -2.68 15.04
C PHE A 347 10.42 -3.36 15.18
N ASP A 348 9.93 -4.03 14.15
CA ASP A 348 8.71 -4.80 14.28
C ASP A 348 8.94 -6.14 14.95
N ALA A 349 10.05 -6.83 14.61
CA ALA A 349 10.38 -8.12 15.21
C ALA A 349 10.44 -8.01 16.74
N LEU A 350 11.05 -6.95 17.28
CA LEU A 350 11.18 -6.73 18.73
C LEU A 350 9.86 -6.47 19.47
N LYS A 351 8.78 -6.08 18.77
CA LYS A 351 7.52 -5.68 19.42
C LYS A 351 7.02 -6.74 20.38
N TRP A 352 6.56 -6.28 21.53
CA TRP A 352 6.01 -7.12 22.61
C TRP A 352 6.99 -8.14 23.20
N ARG A 353 8.29 -7.84 23.17
CA ARG A 353 9.33 -8.74 23.68
C ARG A 353 9.23 -10.13 23.03
N SER A 354 8.90 -10.15 21.74
CA SER A 354 8.75 -11.39 21.00
C SER A 354 10.08 -12.14 20.90
N VAL A 355 10.01 -13.43 20.61
CA VAL A 355 11.15 -14.16 20.07
C VAL A 355 11.33 -13.73 18.62
N GLU A 356 12.35 -12.90 18.40
CA GLU A 356 12.68 -12.32 17.10
C GLU A 356 13.21 -13.37 16.11
N LEU A 357 12.65 -13.36 14.91
CA LEU A 357 13.16 -14.08 13.74
C LEU A 357 13.25 -13.12 12.56
N ILE A 358 14.43 -12.53 12.36
CA ILE A 358 14.62 -11.52 11.32
C ILE A 358 14.93 -12.21 9.99
N ALA A 359 13.94 -12.26 9.09
CA ALA A 359 14.06 -12.88 7.79
C ALA A 359 12.96 -12.43 6.83
N ASP A 360 13.16 -12.71 5.54
CA ASP A 360 12.08 -12.71 4.57
C ASP A 360 10.99 -13.73 4.96
N ALA A 361 9.72 -13.41 4.69
CA ALA A 361 8.59 -14.25 5.11
C ALA A 361 8.61 -15.63 4.44
N LYS A 362 8.98 -15.72 3.15
CA LYS A 362 9.01 -16.97 2.39
C LYS A 362 10.15 -17.86 2.90
N ALA A 363 11.37 -17.30 2.97
CA ALA A 363 12.54 -18.02 3.47
C ALA A 363 12.37 -18.42 4.94
N GLY A 364 11.86 -17.51 5.77
CA GLY A 364 11.64 -17.73 7.20
C GLY A 364 10.61 -18.82 7.48
N LEU A 365 9.45 -18.81 6.81
CA LEU A 365 8.43 -19.86 6.97
C LEU A 365 8.96 -21.24 6.57
N ALA A 366 9.65 -21.33 5.43
CA ALA A 366 10.21 -22.60 4.96
C ALA A 366 11.24 -23.17 5.95
N GLN A 367 12.19 -22.36 6.41
CA GLN A 367 13.22 -22.82 7.34
C GLN A 367 12.66 -23.09 8.74
N LEU A 368 11.68 -22.30 9.18
CA LEU A 368 11.00 -22.53 10.45
C LEU A 368 10.21 -23.83 10.44
N SER A 369 9.56 -24.17 9.33
CA SER A 369 8.89 -25.47 9.17
C SER A 369 9.87 -26.64 9.29
N LEU A 370 11.00 -26.56 8.58
CA LEU A 370 12.06 -27.58 8.65
C LEU A 370 12.61 -27.71 10.08
N ALA A 371 12.87 -26.60 10.76
CA ALA A 371 13.41 -26.59 12.12
C ALA A 371 12.38 -27.08 13.16
N ALA A 372 11.08 -26.82 12.96
CA ALA A 372 10.01 -27.34 13.81
C ALA A 372 9.79 -28.85 13.64
N GLY A 373 10.20 -29.43 12.50
CA GLY A 373 10.13 -30.86 12.23
C GLY A 373 8.70 -31.37 12.16
N ALA A 374 8.42 -32.52 12.78
CA ALA A 374 7.10 -33.15 12.77
C ALA A 374 6.08 -32.53 13.74
N TRP A 375 6.41 -31.40 14.38
CA TRP A 375 5.49 -30.71 15.30
C TRP A 375 4.18 -30.35 14.61
N LYS A 376 3.06 -30.45 15.34
CA LYS A 376 1.74 -29.99 14.92
C LYS A 376 0.98 -29.43 16.12
N SER A 377 0.00 -28.57 15.86
CA SER A 377 -0.99 -28.22 16.88
C SER A 377 -1.76 -29.46 17.36
N THR A 378 -2.43 -29.37 18.51
CA THR A 378 -3.22 -30.51 19.00
C THR A 378 -4.45 -30.75 18.13
N THR A 379 -4.89 -32.00 18.04
CA THR A 379 -6.10 -32.38 17.27
C THR A 379 -7.35 -31.62 17.72
N ASP A 380 -7.49 -31.38 19.02
CA ASP A 380 -8.60 -30.60 19.58
C ASP A 380 -8.55 -29.14 19.09
N TRP A 381 -7.35 -28.56 19.01
CA TRP A 381 -7.17 -27.18 18.54
C TRP A 381 -7.50 -27.06 17.05
N GLU A 382 -6.98 -27.98 16.22
CA GLU A 382 -7.29 -28.05 14.80
C GLU A 382 -8.81 -28.21 14.56
N THR A 383 -9.45 -29.11 15.31
CA THR A 383 -10.89 -29.38 15.20
C THR A 383 -11.70 -28.14 15.57
N LYS A 384 -11.34 -27.48 16.67
CA LYS A 384 -11.97 -26.22 17.10
C LYS A 384 -11.82 -25.13 16.04
N ALA A 385 -10.63 -24.96 15.47
CA ALA A 385 -10.36 -23.99 14.43
C ALA A 385 -11.17 -24.25 13.15
N LYS A 386 -11.26 -25.51 12.68
CA LYS A 386 -12.08 -25.87 11.51
C LYS A 386 -13.56 -25.58 11.75
N LYS A 387 -14.07 -25.94 12.94
CA LYS A 387 -15.47 -25.66 13.32
C LYS A 387 -15.75 -24.15 13.37
N GLY A 388 -14.84 -23.38 13.95
CA GLY A 388 -14.92 -21.92 13.99
C GLY A 388 -14.93 -21.28 12.60
N ALA A 389 -14.05 -21.72 11.72
CA ALA A 389 -13.99 -21.25 10.33
C ALA A 389 -15.27 -21.56 9.55
N VAL A 390 -15.81 -22.78 9.68
CA VAL A 390 -17.10 -23.15 9.05
C VAL A 390 -18.25 -22.28 9.57
N ALA A 391 -18.36 -22.13 10.89
CA ALA A 391 -19.41 -21.30 11.49
C ALA A 391 -19.30 -19.83 11.03
N TRP A 392 -18.08 -19.29 10.99
CA TRP A 392 -17.85 -17.93 10.54
C TRP A 392 -18.19 -17.71 9.06
N ARG A 393 -17.86 -18.67 8.18
CA ARG A 393 -18.26 -18.59 6.76
C ARG A 393 -19.78 -18.59 6.58
N ALA A 394 -20.50 -19.37 7.39
CA ALA A 394 -21.96 -19.36 7.41
C ALA A 394 -22.52 -18.01 7.88
N ASP A 395 -21.90 -17.38 8.88
CA ASP A 395 -22.24 -16.01 9.30
C ASP A 395 -22.00 -14.99 8.19
N ILE A 396 -20.87 -15.07 7.48
CA ILE A 396 -20.62 -14.20 6.32
C ILE A 396 -21.73 -14.39 5.28
N GLU A 397 -22.11 -15.62 4.95
CA GLU A 397 -23.18 -15.89 3.98
C GLU A 397 -24.52 -15.29 4.42
N ARG A 398 -24.87 -15.42 5.70
CA ARG A 398 -26.07 -14.81 6.27
C ARG A 398 -26.03 -13.27 6.21
N ILE A 399 -24.91 -12.67 6.59
CA ILE A 399 -24.72 -11.20 6.61
C ILE A 399 -24.72 -10.64 5.18
N THR A 400 -24.02 -11.31 4.27
CA THR A 400 -23.92 -10.88 2.87
C THR A 400 -25.11 -11.31 2.04
N GLY A 401 -26.09 -12.01 2.61
CA GLY A 401 -27.30 -12.47 1.94
C GLY A 401 -28.20 -11.33 1.45
N LYS A 402 -29.43 -11.67 1.07
CA LYS A 402 -30.43 -10.70 0.61
C LYS A 402 -31.61 -10.70 1.57
N ARG A 403 -32.05 -9.51 1.99
CA ARG A 403 -33.35 -9.31 2.64
C ARG A 403 -34.23 -8.41 1.76
N ASP A 404 -35.54 -8.53 1.94
CA ASP A 404 -36.51 -7.67 1.28
C ASP A 404 -36.79 -6.45 2.18
N VAL A 405 -35.89 -5.46 2.09
CA VAL A 405 -35.93 -4.23 2.91
C VAL A 405 -35.76 -2.99 2.02
N ALA A 406 -36.33 -1.87 2.45
CA ALA A 406 -36.35 -0.63 1.67
C ALA A 406 -34.96 0.00 1.48
N LEU A 407 -34.06 -0.11 2.46
CA LEU A 407 -32.68 0.36 2.39
C LEU A 407 -31.71 -0.75 2.81
N PRO A 408 -30.67 -1.04 2.02
CA PRO A 408 -29.65 -2.00 2.41
C PRO A 408 -28.72 -1.45 3.48
N TYR A 409 -28.07 -2.35 4.21
CA TYR A 409 -26.84 -2.03 4.93
C TYR A 409 -25.61 -2.51 4.16
N GLU A 410 -24.43 -2.14 4.64
CA GLU A 410 -23.14 -2.34 3.97
C GLU A 410 -22.87 -3.82 3.62
N GLY A 411 -23.23 -4.76 4.49
CA GLY A 411 -23.03 -6.19 4.25
C GLY A 411 -23.85 -6.74 3.08
N GLU A 412 -25.07 -6.26 2.89
CA GLU A 412 -25.92 -6.65 1.76
C GLU A 412 -25.35 -6.11 0.44
N VAL A 413 -24.84 -4.88 0.45
CA VAL A 413 -24.19 -4.28 -0.73
C VAL A 413 -22.91 -5.04 -1.08
N ILE A 414 -22.05 -5.32 -0.09
CA ILE A 414 -20.82 -6.12 -0.30
C ILE A 414 -21.17 -7.48 -0.92
N GLY A 415 -22.20 -8.14 -0.41
CA GLY A 415 -22.66 -9.42 -0.92
C GLY A 415 -23.26 -9.34 -2.32
N ALA A 416 -24.07 -8.32 -2.60
CA ALA A 416 -24.66 -8.10 -3.92
C ALA A 416 -23.57 -7.89 -4.98
N VAL A 417 -22.61 -7.00 -4.70
CA VAL A 417 -21.47 -6.73 -5.56
C VAL A 417 -20.66 -8.00 -5.85
N GLN A 418 -20.32 -8.80 -4.83
CA GLN A 418 -19.59 -10.06 -5.03
C GLN A 418 -20.38 -11.10 -5.84
N ARG A 419 -21.71 -11.09 -5.76
CA ARG A 419 -22.56 -12.03 -6.52
C ARG A 419 -22.76 -11.64 -7.98
N THR A 420 -22.37 -10.43 -8.39
CA THR A 420 -22.50 -9.98 -9.79
C THR A 420 -21.69 -10.86 -10.75
N ALA A 421 -20.65 -11.53 -10.26
CA ALA A 421 -19.83 -12.45 -11.04
C ALA A 421 -19.45 -13.70 -10.22
N PRO A 422 -19.65 -14.92 -10.76
CA PRO A 422 -19.33 -16.15 -10.02
C PRO A 422 -17.84 -16.33 -9.72
N ASP A 423 -16.97 -15.66 -10.49
CA ASP A 423 -15.52 -15.65 -10.35
C ASP A 423 -14.99 -14.45 -9.54
N SER A 424 -15.86 -13.66 -8.90
CA SER A 424 -15.49 -12.46 -8.13
C SER A 424 -14.36 -12.72 -7.12
N ALA A 425 -14.44 -13.84 -6.38
CA ALA A 425 -13.44 -14.21 -5.37
C ALA A 425 -12.01 -14.40 -5.93
N THR A 426 -11.87 -14.68 -7.23
CA THR A 426 -10.58 -14.85 -7.91
C THR A 426 -10.23 -13.66 -8.82
N ARG A 427 -11.24 -13.04 -9.42
CA ARG A 427 -11.06 -11.99 -10.43
C ARG A 427 -11.00 -10.60 -9.83
N ASP A 428 -11.90 -10.28 -8.90
CA ASP A 428 -12.12 -8.90 -8.49
C ASP A 428 -11.05 -8.45 -7.48
N ILE A 429 -10.81 -7.13 -7.43
CA ILE A 429 -10.03 -6.47 -6.39
C ILE A 429 -10.91 -5.42 -5.75
N VAL A 430 -11.20 -5.58 -4.45
CA VAL A 430 -11.85 -4.51 -3.70
C VAL A 430 -10.83 -3.47 -3.26
N VAL A 431 -11.18 -2.20 -3.42
CA VAL A 431 -10.39 -1.04 -3.03
C VAL A 431 -11.20 -0.18 -2.06
N CYS A 432 -10.60 0.17 -0.92
CA CYS A 432 -11.17 1.08 0.07
C CYS A 432 -10.05 1.62 0.98
N ALA A 433 -10.35 2.61 1.85
CA ALA A 433 -9.38 3.18 2.76
C ALA A 433 -9.92 3.56 4.14
N ALA A 434 -11.04 4.27 4.24
CA ALA A 434 -11.45 4.86 5.52
C ALA A 434 -12.92 4.62 5.89
N GLY A 435 -13.25 4.93 7.15
CA GLY A 435 -14.61 4.83 7.70
C GLY A 435 -14.97 3.44 8.23
N THR A 436 -16.24 3.05 8.12
CA THR A 436 -16.72 1.73 8.56
C THR A 436 -16.39 0.62 7.56
N LEU A 437 -16.34 0.96 6.27
CA LEU A 437 -16.09 0.01 5.19
C LEU A 437 -14.83 -0.85 5.37
N PRO A 438 -13.67 -0.32 5.82
CA PRO A 438 -12.52 -1.16 6.13
C PRO A 438 -12.79 -2.26 7.15
N ALA A 439 -13.64 -2.02 8.16
CA ALA A 439 -13.98 -3.04 9.14
C ALA A 439 -14.87 -4.14 8.52
N ASP A 440 -15.87 -3.75 7.74
CA ASP A 440 -16.81 -4.71 7.14
C ASP A 440 -16.17 -5.47 5.97
N LEU A 441 -15.37 -4.82 5.13
CA LEU A 441 -14.64 -5.50 4.05
C LEU A 441 -13.57 -6.46 4.59
N HIS A 442 -12.92 -6.14 5.70
CA HIS A 442 -11.95 -7.04 6.33
C HIS A 442 -12.61 -8.37 6.76
N LYS A 443 -13.83 -8.29 7.30
CA LYS A 443 -14.64 -9.45 7.72
C LYS A 443 -15.32 -10.17 6.56
N LEU A 444 -15.91 -9.42 5.62
CA LEU A 444 -16.93 -9.91 4.70
C LEU A 444 -16.45 -10.09 3.26
N TRP A 445 -15.39 -9.39 2.82
CA TRP A 445 -14.88 -9.56 1.47
C TRP A 445 -14.20 -10.92 1.30
N ARG A 446 -14.65 -11.71 0.32
CA ARG A 446 -14.12 -13.04 0.03
C ARG A 446 -13.13 -12.94 -1.11
N THR A 447 -11.88 -13.32 -0.85
CA THR A 447 -10.81 -13.36 -1.86
C THR A 447 -10.08 -14.69 -1.75
N ALA A 448 -9.94 -15.38 -2.87
CA ALA A 448 -9.22 -16.65 -2.99
C ALA A 448 -7.81 -16.44 -3.58
N THR A 449 -7.56 -15.29 -4.20
CA THR A 449 -6.28 -14.93 -4.81
C THR A 449 -5.54 -13.85 -4.01
N PRO A 450 -4.21 -13.91 -3.92
CA PRO A 450 -3.40 -12.83 -3.35
C PRO A 450 -3.67 -11.50 -4.05
N GLY A 451 -3.81 -10.43 -3.28
CA GLY A 451 -4.05 -9.08 -3.82
C GLY A 451 -5.49 -8.80 -4.29
N GLY A 452 -6.45 -9.70 -4.08
CA GLY A 452 -7.89 -9.40 -4.30
C GLY A 452 -8.52 -8.49 -3.22
N TYR A 453 -7.74 -8.10 -2.21
CA TYR A 453 -8.12 -7.15 -1.16
C TYR A 453 -7.08 -6.03 -1.06
N HIS A 454 -7.46 -4.82 -1.46
CA HIS A 454 -6.55 -3.67 -1.48
C HIS A 454 -7.07 -2.56 -0.57
N MET A 455 -6.74 -2.68 0.71
CA MET A 455 -7.19 -1.72 1.73
C MET A 455 -6.07 -0.80 2.20
N GLU A 456 -6.25 0.52 2.09
CA GLU A 456 -5.38 1.46 2.80
C GLU A 456 -5.92 1.69 4.21
N TYR A 457 -5.44 0.92 5.18
CA TYR A 457 -5.85 1.05 6.58
C TYR A 457 -4.66 1.12 7.53
N GLY A 458 -3.54 1.63 7.03
CA GLY A 458 -2.36 1.93 7.84
C GLY A 458 -2.41 3.36 8.36
N TYR A 459 -2.82 4.29 7.50
CA TYR A 459 -2.97 5.71 7.79
C TYR A 459 -4.45 6.15 7.78
N SER A 460 -5.36 5.29 7.28
CA SER A 460 -6.80 5.53 7.23
C SER A 460 -7.13 6.85 6.50
N CYS A 461 -6.51 7.02 5.35
CA CYS A 461 -6.51 8.26 4.56
C CYS A 461 -7.71 8.30 3.62
N MET A 462 -8.69 9.14 3.95
CA MET A 462 -9.80 9.45 3.06
C MET A 462 -9.30 10.11 1.75
N GLY A 463 -10.03 9.87 0.67
CA GLY A 463 -9.66 10.28 -0.69
C GLY A 463 -8.71 9.29 -1.40
N TYR A 464 -8.26 8.24 -0.73
CA TYR A 464 -7.45 7.20 -1.36
C TYR A 464 -8.27 6.29 -2.27
N GLU A 465 -9.57 6.09 -2.04
CA GLU A 465 -10.36 5.01 -2.66
C GLU A 465 -10.41 5.08 -4.18
N ILE A 466 -10.85 6.22 -4.74
CA ILE A 466 -10.99 6.38 -6.20
C ILE A 466 -9.61 6.49 -6.86
N ALA A 467 -8.74 7.37 -6.32
CA ALA A 467 -7.40 7.59 -6.84
C ALA A 467 -6.52 6.32 -6.75
N GLY A 468 -6.60 5.60 -5.65
CA GLY A 468 -5.95 4.32 -5.45
C GLY A 468 -6.54 3.23 -6.36
N GLY A 469 -7.86 3.24 -6.59
CA GLY A 469 -8.52 2.36 -7.55
C GLY A 469 -7.92 2.46 -8.94
N LEU A 470 -7.68 3.69 -9.42
CA LEU A 470 -6.98 3.95 -10.68
C LEU A 470 -5.59 3.25 -10.70
N GLY A 471 -4.78 3.46 -9.65
CA GLY A 471 -3.47 2.82 -9.54
C GLY A 471 -3.51 1.30 -9.53
N VAL A 472 -4.51 0.71 -8.85
CA VAL A 472 -4.74 -0.75 -8.86
C VAL A 472 -5.08 -1.24 -10.26
N LYS A 473 -5.97 -0.54 -10.99
CA LYS A 473 -6.38 -0.92 -12.35
C LYS A 473 -5.20 -0.86 -13.32
N MET A 474 -4.38 0.19 -13.22
CA MET A 474 -3.14 0.30 -14.00
C MET A 474 -2.14 -0.84 -13.72
N ALA A 475 -2.11 -1.35 -12.49
CA ALA A 475 -1.24 -2.47 -12.10
C ALA A 475 -1.82 -3.84 -12.46
N ARG A 476 -3.15 -3.96 -12.57
CA ARG A 476 -3.88 -5.19 -12.85
C ARG A 476 -5.00 -4.93 -13.87
N PRO A 477 -4.63 -4.68 -15.15
CA PRO A 477 -5.60 -4.28 -16.19
C PRO A 477 -6.65 -5.36 -16.45
N ASP A 478 -6.31 -6.63 -16.29
CA ASP A 478 -7.22 -7.77 -16.56
C ASP A 478 -8.18 -8.07 -15.41
N ARG A 479 -8.02 -7.41 -14.25
CA ARG A 479 -8.87 -7.63 -13.07
C ARG A 479 -9.94 -6.55 -12.95
N GLU A 480 -11.08 -6.91 -12.41
CA GLU A 480 -12.16 -5.95 -12.14
C GLU A 480 -11.86 -5.22 -10.83
N VAL A 481 -11.78 -3.88 -10.89
CA VAL A 481 -11.45 -3.06 -9.72
C VAL A 481 -12.70 -2.42 -9.19
N ILE A 482 -13.08 -2.85 -7.98
CA ILE A 482 -14.30 -2.44 -7.29
C ILE A 482 -13.90 -1.47 -6.16
N VAL A 483 -14.16 -0.20 -6.36
CA VAL A 483 -13.98 0.85 -5.35
C VAL A 483 -15.26 0.95 -4.53
N ILE A 484 -15.22 0.60 -3.24
CA ILE A 484 -16.36 0.81 -2.34
C ILE A 484 -16.00 1.96 -1.41
N VAL A 485 -16.79 3.03 -1.47
CA VAL A 485 -16.45 4.33 -0.87
C VAL A 485 -17.67 4.95 -0.20
N GLY A 486 -17.46 5.64 0.93
CA GLY A 486 -18.51 6.44 1.57
C GLY A 486 -18.62 7.83 0.93
N ASP A 487 -19.79 8.47 1.07
CA ASP A 487 -20.08 9.81 0.56
C ASP A 487 -19.03 10.86 0.96
N GLY A 488 -18.62 10.89 2.24
CA GLY A 488 -17.61 11.82 2.71
C GLY A 488 -16.24 11.66 2.04
N SER A 489 -15.82 10.42 1.75
CA SER A 489 -14.52 10.16 1.10
C SER A 489 -14.59 10.43 -0.41
N TYR A 490 -15.73 10.13 -1.04
CA TYR A 490 -15.98 10.48 -2.44
C TYR A 490 -15.80 11.99 -2.66
N LEU A 491 -16.34 12.82 -1.76
CA LEU A 491 -16.29 14.28 -1.90
C LEU A 491 -14.88 14.88 -1.76
N MET A 492 -13.88 14.11 -1.31
CA MET A 492 -12.51 14.62 -1.16
C MET A 492 -11.71 14.62 -2.47
N LEU A 493 -11.66 13.49 -3.20
CA LEU A 493 -10.78 13.31 -4.38
C LEU A 493 -11.49 12.58 -5.53
N ASN A 494 -12.76 12.92 -5.79
CA ASN A 494 -13.58 12.37 -6.89
C ASN A 494 -13.09 12.75 -8.30
N SER A 495 -12.26 13.78 -8.44
CA SER A 495 -11.78 14.28 -9.74
C SER A 495 -11.00 13.22 -10.53
N GLU A 496 -10.45 12.20 -9.86
CA GLU A 496 -9.76 11.11 -10.53
C GLU A 496 -10.68 10.14 -11.29
N ILE A 497 -12.01 10.31 -11.20
CA ILE A 497 -12.94 9.70 -12.16
C ILE A 497 -12.62 10.20 -13.58
N ALA A 498 -12.37 11.49 -13.76
CA ALA A 498 -11.99 12.05 -15.06
C ALA A 498 -10.63 11.51 -15.54
N THR A 499 -9.69 11.29 -14.61
CA THR A 499 -8.39 10.68 -14.94
C THR A 499 -8.54 9.22 -15.36
N SER A 500 -9.39 8.44 -14.67
CA SER A 500 -9.72 7.06 -15.04
C SER A 500 -10.28 6.98 -16.47
N LEU A 501 -11.19 7.88 -16.83
CA LEU A 501 -11.73 7.98 -18.19
C LEU A 501 -10.66 8.38 -19.22
N LEU A 502 -9.82 9.38 -18.89
CA LEU A 502 -8.73 9.83 -19.76
C LEU A 502 -7.74 8.71 -20.11
N LEU A 503 -7.48 7.81 -19.16
CA LEU A 503 -6.52 6.71 -19.30
C LEU A 503 -7.16 5.39 -19.74
N ASP A 504 -8.48 5.39 -20.01
CA ASP A 504 -9.27 4.18 -20.30
C ASP A 504 -9.08 3.07 -19.25
N GLN A 505 -9.04 3.47 -17.97
CA GLN A 505 -8.85 2.57 -16.83
C GLN A 505 -10.18 2.38 -16.13
N LYS A 506 -10.98 1.41 -16.59
CA LYS A 506 -12.30 1.13 -16.02
C LYS A 506 -12.25 0.85 -14.51
N LEU A 507 -13.05 1.61 -13.75
CA LEU A 507 -13.33 1.40 -12.34
C LEU A 507 -14.83 1.15 -12.15
N VAL A 508 -15.20 0.26 -11.24
CA VAL A 508 -16.57 0.18 -10.71
C VAL A 508 -16.57 0.89 -9.36
N ILE A 509 -17.31 1.98 -9.23
CA ILE A 509 -17.35 2.80 -8.01
C ILE A 509 -18.73 2.66 -7.38
N VAL A 510 -18.77 2.06 -6.18
CA VAL A 510 -19.98 1.89 -5.38
C VAL A 510 -19.92 2.89 -4.22
N VAL A 511 -20.76 3.92 -4.30
CA VAL A 511 -20.87 4.96 -3.26
C VAL A 511 -21.96 4.54 -2.26
N LEU A 512 -21.58 4.39 -0.99
CA LEU A 512 -22.53 4.21 0.11
C LEU A 512 -22.81 5.55 0.77
N ASP A 513 -23.97 6.12 0.44
CA ASP A 513 -24.37 7.43 0.94
C ASP A 513 -25.13 7.31 2.27
N ASN A 514 -24.48 7.75 3.36
CA ASN A 514 -25.12 7.87 4.67
C ASN A 514 -25.23 9.33 5.15
N HIS A 515 -25.03 10.29 4.25
CA HIS A 515 -25.10 11.73 4.52
C HIS A 515 -24.15 12.22 5.63
N GLY A 516 -22.92 11.71 5.68
CA GLY A 516 -21.85 12.23 6.53
C GLY A 516 -20.83 11.19 7.01
N TYR A 517 -20.23 11.47 8.16
CA TYR A 517 -19.23 10.64 8.81
C TYR A 517 -19.89 9.63 9.77
N GLY A 518 -20.72 8.73 9.23
CA GLY A 518 -21.51 7.78 10.02
C GLY A 518 -20.70 6.91 10.99
N CYS A 519 -19.48 6.49 10.61
CA CYS A 519 -18.58 5.74 11.49
C CYS A 519 -18.22 6.51 12.76
N ILE A 520 -17.88 7.80 12.59
CA ILE A 520 -17.45 8.67 13.69
C ILE A 520 -18.66 9.06 14.54
N ASN A 521 -19.82 9.29 13.92
CA ASN A 521 -21.07 9.51 14.65
C ASN A 521 -21.40 8.34 15.60
N ARG A 522 -21.26 7.09 15.13
CA ARG A 522 -21.47 5.90 15.96
C ARG A 522 -20.45 5.81 17.10
N LEU A 523 -19.18 6.11 16.82
CA LEU A 523 -18.13 6.10 17.84
C LEU A 523 -18.38 7.18 18.91
N GLN A 524 -18.75 8.39 18.49
CA GLN A 524 -19.09 9.51 19.38
C GLN A 524 -20.20 9.12 20.36
N GLN A 525 -21.27 8.48 19.87
CA GLN A 525 -22.35 7.96 20.70
C GLN A 525 -21.92 6.80 21.61
N ALA A 526 -21.11 5.88 21.11
CA ALA A 526 -20.57 4.78 21.90
C ALA A 526 -19.68 5.24 23.07
N CYS A 527 -19.03 6.41 22.93
CA CYS A 527 -18.29 7.07 24.00
C CYS A 527 -19.19 7.84 24.99
N GLY A 528 -20.52 7.78 24.85
CA GLY A 528 -21.48 8.49 25.71
C GLY A 528 -21.75 9.94 25.28
N GLY A 529 -21.23 10.39 24.15
CA GLY A 529 -21.50 11.71 23.60
C GLY A 529 -22.83 11.79 22.85
N ALA A 530 -23.40 12.98 22.73
CA ALA A 530 -24.50 13.24 21.80
C ALA A 530 -23.99 13.25 20.35
N PRO A 531 -24.83 12.89 19.35
CA PRO A 531 -24.49 13.10 17.95
C PRO A 531 -24.32 14.60 17.68
N PHE A 532 -23.16 15.01 17.15
CA PHE A 532 -22.92 16.39 16.70
C PHE A 532 -21.87 16.44 15.59
N ASN A 533 -22.10 17.28 14.57
CA ASN A 533 -21.17 17.63 13.50
C ASN A 533 -20.54 16.46 12.71
N ASN A 534 -21.14 15.27 12.77
CA ASN A 534 -20.70 14.10 12.00
C ASN A 534 -21.64 13.81 10.83
N LEU A 535 -22.95 13.91 11.01
CA LEU A 535 -23.92 13.84 9.92
C LEU A 535 -24.30 15.24 9.46
N PHE A 536 -24.68 15.41 8.19
CA PHE A 536 -25.16 16.71 7.71
C PHE A 536 -26.35 17.24 8.52
N ALA A 537 -27.21 16.34 9.02
CA ALA A 537 -28.34 16.68 9.89
C ALA A 537 -27.90 17.32 11.22
N ASP A 538 -26.70 17.00 11.71
CA ASP A 538 -26.18 17.42 13.01
C ASP A 538 -25.14 18.56 12.90
N SER A 539 -24.91 19.09 11.68
CA SER A 539 -23.99 20.20 11.41
C SER A 539 -24.72 21.55 11.36
N VAL A 540 -23.98 22.65 11.48
CA VAL A 540 -24.54 23.99 11.28
C VAL A 540 -24.99 24.13 9.83
N GLN A 541 -26.28 24.42 9.63
CA GLN A 541 -26.87 24.55 8.30
C GLN A 541 -27.16 26.02 7.97
N GLY A 542 -26.93 26.39 6.71
CA GLY A 542 -27.39 27.66 6.15
C GLY A 542 -28.89 27.65 5.87
N ARG A 543 -29.40 28.74 5.25
CA ARG A 543 -30.83 28.91 4.94
C ARG A 543 -31.43 27.80 4.07
N SER A 544 -30.60 27.17 3.23
CA SER A 544 -31.02 26.11 2.30
C SER A 544 -30.95 24.71 2.89
N GLY A 545 -30.54 24.57 4.16
CA GLY A 545 -30.33 23.26 4.80
C GLY A 545 -29.08 22.53 4.30
N ALA A 546 -28.99 21.24 4.62
CA ALA A 546 -27.96 20.34 4.11
C ALA A 546 -28.05 20.15 2.58
N PRO A 547 -26.92 20.04 1.86
CA PRO A 547 -26.93 19.78 0.43
C PRO A 547 -27.49 18.38 0.14
N LYS A 548 -28.28 18.26 -0.92
CA LYS A 548 -28.72 16.97 -1.48
C LYS A 548 -27.83 16.64 -2.67
N ILE A 549 -26.81 15.83 -2.44
CA ILE A 549 -25.78 15.56 -3.44
C ILE A 549 -26.25 14.43 -4.33
N ASP A 550 -26.32 14.68 -5.64
CA ASP A 550 -26.54 13.63 -6.63
C ASP A 550 -25.19 13.11 -7.13
N PHE A 551 -24.70 12.05 -6.49
CA PHE A 551 -23.43 11.42 -6.83
C PHE A 551 -23.41 10.83 -8.24
N ALA A 552 -24.55 10.34 -8.73
CA ALA A 552 -24.66 9.77 -10.07
C ALA A 552 -24.57 10.87 -11.13
N ALA A 553 -25.32 11.96 -10.96
CA ALA A 553 -25.23 13.12 -11.84
C ALA A 553 -23.84 13.77 -11.79
N HIS A 554 -23.21 13.82 -10.61
CA HIS A 554 -21.84 14.32 -10.45
C HIS A 554 -20.82 13.48 -11.22
N ALA A 555 -20.90 12.15 -11.12
CA ALA A 555 -20.04 11.25 -11.91
C ALA A 555 -20.33 11.36 -13.42
N ALA A 556 -21.59 11.45 -13.81
CA ALA A 556 -22.00 11.64 -15.20
C ALA A 556 -21.50 12.96 -15.81
N ALA A 557 -21.43 14.04 -15.01
CA ALA A 557 -20.86 15.32 -15.44
C ALA A 557 -19.36 15.24 -15.77
N MET A 558 -18.64 14.24 -15.23
CA MET A 558 -17.25 13.94 -15.60
C MET A 558 -17.13 12.97 -16.79
N GLY A 559 -18.25 12.45 -17.30
CA GLY A 559 -18.31 11.52 -18.43
C GLY A 559 -18.44 10.04 -18.05
N ALA A 560 -18.63 9.71 -16.77
CA ALA A 560 -18.83 8.31 -16.34
C ALA A 560 -20.27 7.84 -16.59
N LEU A 561 -20.44 6.52 -16.75
CA LEU A 561 -21.75 5.88 -16.62
C LEU A 561 -22.09 5.79 -15.13
N ALA A 562 -23.26 6.28 -14.72
CA ALA A 562 -23.65 6.31 -13.32
C ALA A 562 -25.17 6.26 -13.15
N GLU A 563 -25.60 5.60 -12.10
CA GLU A 563 -27.02 5.46 -11.72
C GLU A 563 -27.18 5.54 -10.21
N ASN A 564 -28.37 5.96 -9.76
CA ASN A 564 -28.76 5.91 -8.36
C ASN A 564 -29.61 4.67 -8.12
N VAL A 565 -29.25 3.88 -7.12
CA VAL A 565 -29.98 2.67 -6.71
C VAL A 565 -30.41 2.80 -5.26
N LYS A 566 -31.63 2.35 -4.95
CA LYS A 566 -32.22 2.43 -3.60
C LYS A 566 -32.33 1.06 -2.94
N THR A 567 -32.35 -0.01 -3.73
CA THR A 567 -32.55 -1.38 -3.23
C THR A 567 -31.50 -2.36 -3.77
N ILE A 568 -31.30 -3.49 -3.09
CA ILE A 568 -30.45 -4.62 -3.55
C ILE A 568 -30.98 -5.32 -4.80
N ARG A 569 -32.21 -5.00 -5.24
CA ARG A 569 -32.73 -5.52 -6.50
C ARG A 569 -32.34 -4.64 -7.69
N GLU A 570 -32.19 -3.34 -7.44
CA GLU A 570 -31.77 -2.36 -8.43
C GLU A 570 -30.25 -2.39 -8.61
N LEU A 571 -29.50 -2.52 -7.51
CA LEU A 571 -28.07 -2.84 -7.51
C LEU A 571 -27.83 -4.28 -7.96
#